data_AF-A0A8J7MLU6-F1
#
_entry.id   AF-A0A8J7MLU6-F1
#
_cell.length_a   1.000
_cell.length_b   1.000
_cell.length_c   1.000
_cell.angle_alpha   90.00
_cell.angle_beta   90.00
_cell.angle_gamma   90.00
#
_symmetry.space_group_name_H-M   'P 1'
#
loop_
_entity.id
_entity.type
_entity.pdbx_description
1 polymer ?
#
loop_
_entity_poly.entity_id
_entity_poly.type
_entity_poly.pdbx_seq_one_letter_code
_entity_poly.pdbx_strand_id
1 'polypeptide(L)'
;FTEKEAELLQKAALPPEIINDPVMFEAMKDAILLEVDNIIAAAVITQFANLLNRKMHGAVPELSTIDSSSFETVIQKRLDDQSHVINFKTNFSAKEKSFSPMFLWFMNKSFIDDIKKLSITD
;
A
#
# COMPACT_ATOMS: atom_id res chain seq x y z
N PHE A 1 -4.87 -3.27 -5.01
CA PHE A 1 -6.19 -2.83 -5.52
C PHE A 1 -6.63 -3.78 -6.61
N THR A 2 -7.92 -4.09 -6.72
CA THR A 2 -8.51 -4.55 -7.98
C THR A 2 -8.60 -3.38 -8.97
N GLU A 3 -8.74 -3.65 -10.28
CA GLU A 3 -8.92 -2.58 -11.28
C GLU A 3 -10.09 -1.66 -10.95
N LYS A 4 -11.22 -2.24 -10.52
CA LYS A 4 -12.41 -1.47 -10.11
C LYS A 4 -12.12 -0.55 -8.92
N GLU A 5 -11.39 -1.01 -7.92
CA GLU A 5 -11.03 -0.18 -6.76
C GLU A 5 -10.05 0.93 -7.13
N ALA A 6 -9.09 0.63 -8.01
CA ALA A 6 -8.16 1.63 -8.53
C ALA A 6 -8.91 2.74 -9.29
N GLU A 7 -9.86 2.36 -10.16
CA GLU A 7 -10.67 3.32 -10.90
C GLU A 7 -11.57 4.17 -9.98
N LEU A 8 -12.17 3.55 -8.96
CA LEU A 8 -12.98 4.27 -7.96
C LEU A 8 -12.13 5.32 -7.22
N LEU A 9 -10.91 4.98 -6.84
CA LEU A 9 -9.97 5.88 -6.18
C LEU A 9 -9.54 7.01 -7.13
N GLN A 10 -9.14 6.68 -8.36
CA GLN A 10 -8.75 7.65 -9.38
C GLN A 10 -9.85 8.68 -9.64
N LYS A 11 -11.10 8.22 -9.83
CA LYS A 11 -12.27 9.10 -10.03
C LYS A 11 -12.72 9.85 -8.77
N ALA A 12 -12.26 9.45 -7.59
CA ALA A 12 -12.53 10.16 -6.35
C ALA A 12 -11.48 11.24 -6.06
N ALA A 13 -10.25 11.01 -6.48
CA ALA A 13 -9.10 11.88 -6.19
C ALA A 13 -8.80 12.90 -7.29
N LEU A 14 -9.10 12.58 -8.56
CA LEU A 14 -8.85 13.49 -9.68
C LEU A 14 -10.01 14.48 -9.87
N PRO A 15 -9.73 15.74 -10.28
CA PRO A 15 -10.74 16.72 -10.63
C PRO A 15 -11.63 16.28 -11.82
N PRO A 16 -12.89 16.71 -11.90
CA PRO A 16 -13.80 16.38 -12.99
C PRO A 16 -13.25 16.75 -14.38
N GLU A 17 -12.51 17.85 -14.49
CA GLU A 17 -11.91 18.31 -15.74
C GLU A 17 -10.89 17.31 -16.28
N ILE A 18 -10.15 16.65 -15.38
CA ILE A 18 -9.19 15.61 -15.74
C ILE A 18 -9.91 14.30 -16.05
N ILE A 19 -10.93 13.93 -15.27
CA ILE A 19 -11.70 12.71 -15.49
C ILE A 19 -12.41 12.71 -16.86
N ASN A 20 -12.89 13.87 -17.30
CA ASN A 20 -13.62 14.02 -18.56
C ASN A 20 -12.70 14.16 -19.79
N ASP A 21 -11.38 14.29 -19.60
CA ASP A 21 -10.38 14.28 -20.66
C ASP A 21 -9.63 12.94 -20.64
N PRO A 22 -9.89 12.02 -21.61
CA PRO A 22 -9.26 10.70 -21.63
C PRO A 22 -7.74 10.74 -21.67
N VAL A 23 -7.14 11.73 -22.34
CA VAL A 23 -5.68 11.82 -22.47
C VAL A 23 -5.07 12.23 -21.14
N MET A 24 -5.64 13.24 -20.49
CA MET A 24 -5.19 13.69 -19.17
C MET A 24 -5.46 12.65 -18.09
N PHE A 25 -6.60 11.96 -18.15
CA PHE A 25 -6.93 10.89 -17.22
C PHE A 25 -5.89 9.76 -17.28
N GLU A 26 -5.58 9.26 -18.48
CA GLU A 26 -4.58 8.20 -18.66
C GLU A 26 -3.18 8.63 -18.18
N ALA A 27 -2.82 9.91 -18.36
CA ALA A 27 -1.55 10.43 -17.87
C ALA A 27 -1.46 10.53 -16.34
N MET A 28 -2.59 10.70 -15.64
CA MET A 28 -2.61 10.99 -14.20
C MET A 28 -3.10 9.83 -13.33
N LYS A 29 -3.77 8.83 -13.91
CA LYS A 29 -4.40 7.74 -13.16
C LYS A 29 -3.40 6.87 -12.38
N ASP A 30 -2.17 6.72 -12.88
CA ASP A 30 -1.13 5.94 -12.21
C ASP A 30 -0.40 6.78 -11.15
N ALA A 31 -0.18 8.06 -11.44
CA ALA A 31 0.47 8.99 -10.52
C ALA A 31 -0.30 9.12 -9.21
N ILE A 32 -1.64 9.15 -9.27
CA ILE A 32 -2.46 9.24 -8.05
C ILE A 32 -2.42 7.96 -7.20
N LEU A 33 -2.28 6.78 -7.82
CA LEU A 33 -2.10 5.53 -7.07
C LEU A 33 -0.76 5.50 -6.33
N LEU A 34 0.31 5.93 -7.00
CA LEU A 34 1.64 6.06 -6.40
C LEU A 34 1.65 7.07 -5.25
N GLU A 35 0.95 8.21 -5.41
CA GLU A 35 0.86 9.21 -4.35
C GLU A 35 0.12 8.69 -3.11
N VAL A 36 -0.99 7.96 -3.32
CA VAL A 36 -1.72 7.33 -2.21
C VAL A 36 -0.85 6.28 -1.50
N ASP A 37 -0.11 5.46 -2.25
CA ASP A 37 0.83 4.50 -1.65
C ASP A 37 1.92 5.20 -0.84
N ASN A 38 2.50 6.29 -1.39
CA ASN A 38 3.51 7.08 -0.71
C ASN A 38 3.00 7.67 0.62
N ILE A 39 1.78 8.23 0.62
CA ILE A 39 1.15 8.77 1.84
C ILE A 39 0.95 7.68 2.89
N ILE A 40 0.40 6.54 2.50
CA ILE A 40 0.10 5.43 3.42
C ILE A 40 1.40 4.82 3.96
N ALA A 41 2.38 4.55 3.09
CA ALA A 41 3.67 4.01 3.48
C ALA A 41 4.40 4.96 4.43
N ALA A 42 4.44 6.26 4.13
CA ALA A 42 5.07 7.26 4.99
C ALA A 42 4.42 7.33 6.37
N ALA A 43 3.09 7.30 6.44
CA ALA A 43 2.36 7.29 7.70
C ALA A 43 2.70 6.05 8.55
N VAL A 44 2.68 4.86 7.93
CA VAL A 44 2.98 3.59 8.60
C VAL A 44 4.44 3.54 9.08
N ILE A 45 5.38 3.90 8.21
CA ILE A 45 6.82 3.93 8.53
C ILE A 45 7.08 4.89 9.67
N THR A 46 6.45 6.07 9.68
CA THR A 46 6.60 7.06 10.76
C THR A 46 6.11 6.51 12.10
N GLN A 47 4.94 5.85 12.11
CA GLN A 47 4.41 5.25 13.34
C GLN A 47 5.34 4.14 13.87
N PHE A 48 5.85 3.26 13.01
CA PHE A 48 6.79 2.24 13.43
C PHE A 48 8.14 2.79 13.86
N ALA A 49 8.67 3.81 13.17
CA ALA A 49 9.92 4.46 13.54
C ALA A 49 9.85 5.03 14.96
N ASN A 50 8.74 5.69 15.29
CA ASN A 50 8.49 6.24 16.63
C ASN A 50 8.31 5.13 17.67
N LEU A 51 7.49 4.11 17.36
CA LEU A 51 7.21 3.00 18.27
C LEU A 51 8.48 2.20 18.62
N LEU A 52 9.31 1.91 17.61
CA LEU A 52 10.53 1.11 17.76
C LEU A 52 11.75 1.96 18.16
N ASN A 53 11.60 3.29 18.21
CA ASN A 53 12.69 4.25 18.36
C ASN A 53 13.86 3.97 17.37
N ARG A 54 13.52 3.73 16.10
CA ARG A 54 14.46 3.42 15.02
C ARG A 54 14.30 4.38 13.86
N LYS A 55 15.41 4.68 13.18
CA LYS A 55 15.35 5.36 11.88
C LYS A 55 14.87 4.37 10.83
N MET A 56 13.73 4.68 10.22
CA MET A 56 13.17 3.93 9.10
C MET A 56 12.94 4.92 7.96
N HIS A 57 13.24 4.49 6.73
CA HIS A 57 13.09 5.31 5.53
C HIS A 57 12.22 4.56 4.52
N GLY A 58 11.31 5.28 3.88
CA GLY A 58 10.53 4.75 2.76
C GLY A 58 11.36 4.70 1.49
N ALA A 59 11.08 3.69 0.66
CA ALA A 59 11.52 3.66 -0.72
C ALA A 59 10.49 4.39 -1.60
N VAL A 60 10.90 4.75 -2.82
CA VAL A 60 9.97 5.26 -3.83
C VAL A 60 9.00 4.12 -4.21
N PRO A 61 7.68 4.37 -4.23
CA PRO A 61 6.70 3.35 -4.58
C PRO A 61 6.82 2.93 -6.05
N GLU A 62 6.53 1.66 -6.32
CA GLU A 62 6.51 1.09 -7.66
C GLU A 62 5.10 0.60 -7.99
N LEU A 63 4.63 0.90 -9.21
CA LEU A 63 3.34 0.44 -9.70
C LEU A 63 3.55 -0.71 -10.68
N SER A 64 2.84 -1.81 -10.48
CA SER A 64 2.82 -2.95 -11.38
C SER A 64 1.44 -3.56 -11.46
N THR A 65 1.00 -3.90 -12.66
CA THR A 65 -0.19 -4.74 -12.88
C THR A 65 0.22 -6.20 -12.85
N ILE A 66 -0.52 -7.01 -12.09
CA ILE A 66 -0.24 -8.43 -11.91
C ILE A 66 -1.47 -9.21 -12.36
N ASP A 67 -1.29 -10.13 -13.31
CA ASP A 67 -2.35 -11.05 -13.71
C ASP A 67 -2.68 -12.00 -12.57
N SER A 68 -3.97 -12.33 -12.41
CA SER A 68 -4.45 -13.21 -11.33
C SER A 68 -3.75 -14.58 -11.32
N SER A 69 -3.41 -15.12 -12.50
CA SER A 69 -2.67 -16.39 -12.65
C SER A 69 -1.23 -16.31 -12.14
N SER A 70 -0.64 -15.11 -12.07
CA SER A 70 0.74 -14.88 -11.64
C SER A 70 0.84 -14.38 -10.20
N PHE A 71 -0.28 -13.97 -9.61
CA PHE A 71 -0.32 -13.37 -8.27
C PHE A 71 0.32 -14.26 -7.22
N GLU A 72 -0.05 -15.54 -7.18
CA GLU A 72 0.48 -16.49 -6.21
C GLU A 72 2.00 -16.63 -6.34
N THR A 73 2.51 -16.72 -7.57
CA THR A 73 3.96 -16.80 -7.83
C THR A 73 4.70 -15.54 -7.37
N VAL A 74 4.14 -14.36 -7.62
CA VAL A 74 4.74 -13.08 -7.19
C VAL A 74 4.78 -12.98 -5.67
N ILE A 75 3.70 -13.35 -4.99
CA ILE A 75 3.64 -13.33 -3.53
C ILE A 75 4.59 -14.37 -2.93
N GLN A 76 4.64 -15.59 -3.48
CA GLN A 76 5.54 -16.63 -3.00
C GLN A 76 7.01 -16.21 -3.11
N LYS A 77 7.41 -15.63 -4.24
CA LYS A 77 8.77 -15.10 -4.40
C LYS A 77 9.13 -14.07 -3.33
N ARG A 78 8.21 -13.18 -2.98
CA ARG A 78 8.42 -12.17 -1.92
C ARG A 78 8.45 -12.80 -0.52
N LEU A 79 7.72 -13.89 -0.29
CA LEU A 79 7.75 -14.65 0.95
C LEU A 79 9.08 -15.40 1.14
N ASP A 80 9.65 -15.96 0.08
CA ASP A 80 10.91 -16.68 0.18
C ASP A 80 12.05 -15.77 0.67
N ASP A 81 11.99 -14.48 0.32
CA ASP A 81 12.95 -13.45 0.73
C ASP A 81 12.64 -12.79 2.09
N GLN A 82 11.45 -13.02 2.67
CA GLN A 82 10.94 -12.26 3.83
C GLN A 82 10.38 -13.16 4.92
N SER A 83 10.73 -12.86 6.16
CA SER A 83 10.46 -13.79 7.26
C SER A 83 8.98 -13.87 7.68
N HIS A 84 8.22 -12.78 7.50
CA HIS A 84 6.85 -12.67 8.01
C HIS A 84 6.03 -11.75 7.11
N VAL A 85 4.73 -12.04 6.97
CA VAL A 85 3.77 -11.16 6.28
C VAL A 85 2.63 -10.81 7.21
N ILE A 86 2.30 -9.53 7.21
CA ILE A 86 1.11 -9.02 7.88
C ILE A 86 0.13 -8.58 6.79
N ASN A 87 -1.07 -9.14 6.83
CA ASN A 87 -2.13 -8.82 5.89
C ASN A 87 -3.20 -7.97 6.59
N PHE A 88 -3.47 -6.78 6.03
CA PHE A 88 -4.54 -5.91 6.46
C PHE A 88 -5.53 -5.73 5.33
N LYS A 89 -6.79 -6.08 5.58
CA LYS A 89 -7.89 -5.62 4.74
C LYS A 89 -8.45 -4.33 5.34
N THR A 90 -8.27 -3.22 4.64
CA THR A 90 -8.73 -1.91 5.07
C THR A 90 -10.03 -1.57 4.36
N ASN A 91 -10.87 -0.75 4.99
CA ASN A 91 -12.04 -0.14 4.35
C ASN A 91 -11.88 1.37 4.39
N PHE A 92 -11.75 1.99 3.24
CA PHE A 92 -11.86 3.44 3.10
C PHE A 92 -13.30 3.76 2.74
N SER A 93 -13.92 4.68 3.48
CA SER A 93 -15.26 5.16 3.20
C SER A 93 -15.29 6.68 3.26
N ALA A 94 -15.82 7.31 2.21
CA ALA A 94 -16.02 8.74 2.13
C ALA A 94 -17.30 9.03 1.35
N LYS A 95 -18.29 9.64 2.02
CA LYS A 95 -19.64 9.85 1.47
C LYS A 95 -20.21 8.52 0.91
N GLU A 96 -20.67 8.51 -0.34
CA GLU A 96 -21.25 7.34 -1.01
C GLU A 96 -20.21 6.42 -1.68
N LYS A 97 -18.91 6.71 -1.53
CA LYS A 97 -17.84 5.91 -2.12
C LYS A 97 -17.11 5.13 -1.04
N SER A 98 -16.95 3.83 -1.25
CA SER A 98 -16.10 2.98 -0.43
C SER A 98 -15.24 2.07 -1.30
N PHE A 99 -14.03 1.80 -0.84
CA PHE A 99 -13.12 0.84 -1.45
C PHE A 99 -12.33 0.13 -0.34
N SER A 100 -11.93 -1.12 -0.60
CA SER A 100 -11.47 -2.03 0.44
C SER A 100 -10.11 -2.64 0.10
N PRO A 101 -9.04 -1.83 0.01
CA PRO A 101 -7.76 -2.31 -0.44
C PRO A 101 -7.17 -3.28 0.58
N MET A 102 -6.46 -4.26 0.04
CA MET A 102 -5.63 -5.18 0.80
C MET A 102 -4.19 -4.65 0.82
N PHE A 103 -3.63 -4.51 2.02
CA PHE A 103 -2.23 -4.22 2.24
C PHE A 103 -1.52 -5.48 2.70
N LEU A 104 -0.47 -5.85 1.98
CA LEU A 104 0.44 -6.93 2.37
C LEU A 104 1.77 -6.32 2.76
N TRP A 105 2.14 -6.42 4.03
CA TRP A 105 3.40 -5.92 4.54
C TRP A 105 4.35 -7.07 4.78
N PHE A 106 5.44 -7.09 4.02
CA PHE A 106 6.50 -8.07 4.16
C PHE A 106 7.54 -7.53 5.13
N MET A 107 7.70 -8.21 6.26
CA MET A 107 8.57 -7.77 7.34
C MET A 107 9.80 -8.67 7.42
N ASN A 108 10.96 -8.02 7.49
CA ASN A 108 12.21 -8.72 7.75
C ASN A 108 12.27 -9.18 9.21
N LYS A 109 13.18 -10.11 9.47
CA LYS A 109 13.32 -10.72 10.79
C LYS A 109 13.68 -9.69 11.88
N SER A 110 14.53 -8.71 11.56
CA SER A 110 14.93 -7.69 12.54
C SER A 110 13.74 -6.89 13.05
N PHE A 111 12.82 -6.50 12.16
CA PHE A 111 11.63 -5.74 12.55
C PHE A 111 10.78 -6.54 13.54
N ILE A 112 10.54 -7.81 13.23
CA ILE A 112 9.74 -8.71 14.08
C ILE A 112 10.41 -8.95 15.43
N ASP A 113 11.73 -9.11 15.45
CA ASP A 113 12.48 -9.27 16.70
C ASP A 113 12.41 -8.02 17.58
N ASP A 114 12.32 -6.81 17.01
CA ASP A 114 12.12 -5.58 17.77
C ASP A 114 10.70 -5.47 18.35
N ILE A 115 9.68 -5.83 17.58
CA ILE A 115 8.29 -5.86 18.06
C ILE A 115 8.16 -6.83 19.24
N LYS A 116 8.75 -8.02 19.16
CA LYS A 116 8.72 -9.01 20.25
C LYS A 116 9.35 -8.49 21.54
N LYS A 117 10.42 -7.71 21.46
CA LYS A 117 11.06 -7.12 22.64
C LYS A 117 10.12 -6.15 23.36
N LEU A 118 9.35 -5.36 22.61
CA LEU A 118 8.34 -4.47 23.21
C LEU A 118 7.28 -5.27 23.95
N SER A 119 6.81 -6.40 23.39
CA SER A 119 5.77 -7.25 23.99
C SER A 119 6.17 -8.00 25.26
N ILE A 120 7.48 -8.07 25.57
CA ILE A 120 8.00 -8.75 26.78
C ILE A 120 8.21 -7.74 27.93
N THR A 121 8.04 -6.44 27.66
CA THR A 121 8.28 -5.37 28.63
C THR A 121 7.01 -4.93 29.39
N ASP A 122 5.87 -5.57 29.12
CA ASP A 122 4.61 -5.49 29.88
C ASP A 122 4.40 -6.74 30.73
#